data_AF-A0A5S3XTT8-F1
#
_entry.id   AF-A0A5S3XTT8-F1
#
_cell.length_a   1.000
_cell.length_b   1.000
_cell.length_c   1.000
_cell.angle_alpha   90.00
_cell.angle_beta   90.00
_cell.angle_gamma   90.00
#
_symmetry.space_group_name_H-M   'P 1'
#
loop_
_entity.id
_entity.type
_entity.pdbx_description
1 polymer ?
#
loop_
_entity_poly.entity_id
_entity_poly.type
_entity_poly.pdbx_seq_one_letter_code
_entity_poly.pdbx_strand_id
1 'polypeptide(L)'
;MITNYIQSGDWKASDSASIVASKSYYLIKLRALLNLKFRYASEKATYNPSLNYLIEKINFNEHKEKRITLQKITKLLEAMPEISKVEIKKKYEGRKIVDAILNIYPSKQFISTMIENNQLTKRTEKAFIADESVKVEPMAFEYDSSATFHREKTAYNIKK
;
A
#
# COMPACT_ATOMS: atom_id res chain seq x y z
N MET A 1 11.80 -8.47 -19.39
CA MET A 1 10.65 -7.52 -19.45
C MET A 1 10.42 -6.87 -18.08
N ILE A 2 11.33 -6.02 -17.64
CA ILE A 2 11.18 -5.21 -16.40
C ILE A 2 10.72 -3.78 -16.75
N THR A 3 10.91 -3.38 -18.01
CA THR A 3 10.76 -2.02 -18.53
C THR A 3 9.31 -1.55 -18.70
N ASN A 4 8.37 -2.45 -18.99
CA ASN A 4 6.95 -2.07 -19.13
C ASN A 4 6.18 -2.01 -17.79
N TYR A 5 6.80 -2.41 -16.68
CA TYR A 5 6.15 -2.40 -15.35
C TYR A 5 6.13 -1.01 -14.68
N ILE A 6 6.84 -0.02 -15.24
CA ILE A 6 7.09 1.28 -14.59
C ILE A 6 6.11 2.37 -15.06
N GLN A 7 5.30 2.12 -16.10
CA GLN A 7 4.55 3.18 -16.79
C GLN A 7 3.17 3.55 -16.21
N SER A 8 2.58 2.78 -15.29
CA SER A 8 1.34 3.19 -14.62
C SER A 8 1.68 3.90 -13.32
N GLY A 9 1.28 5.18 -13.18
CA GLY A 9 1.56 6.08 -12.04
C GLY A 9 1.08 5.63 -10.64
N ASP A 10 0.77 4.36 -10.43
CA ASP A 10 0.41 3.73 -9.15
C ASP A 10 1.64 3.36 -8.29
N TRP A 11 2.88 3.56 -8.76
CA TRP A 11 4.10 3.26 -8.01
C TRP A 11 4.52 4.35 -7.02
N LYS A 12 3.92 5.55 -7.07
CA LYS A 12 4.33 6.68 -6.22
C LYS A 12 4.15 6.45 -4.71
N ALA A 13 3.38 5.43 -4.31
CA ALA A 13 3.14 5.08 -2.91
C ALA A 13 4.01 3.91 -2.40
N SER A 14 4.65 3.18 -3.30
CA SER A 14 5.47 2.02 -2.95
C SER A 14 6.94 2.43 -2.98
N ASP A 15 7.58 2.46 -1.82
CA ASP A 15 9.01 2.77 -1.68
C ASP A 15 9.80 1.91 -2.68
N SER A 16 10.31 2.56 -3.72
CA SER A 16 11.05 1.93 -4.82
C SER A 16 12.22 1.09 -4.30
N ALA A 17 12.80 1.45 -3.15
CA ALA A 17 13.84 0.67 -2.49
C ALA A 17 13.31 -0.69 -1.98
N SER A 18 12.09 -0.72 -1.46
CA SER A 18 11.47 -1.96 -0.98
C SER A 18 11.25 -2.94 -2.14
N ILE A 19 10.70 -2.48 -3.28
CA ILE A 19 10.39 -3.32 -4.45
C ILE A 19 11.68 -3.89 -5.06
N VAL A 20 12.74 -3.07 -5.15
CA VAL A 20 14.05 -3.52 -5.66
C VAL A 20 14.72 -4.50 -4.69
N ALA A 21 14.51 -4.36 -3.38
CA ALA A 21 15.03 -5.28 -2.36
C ALA A 21 14.24 -6.61 -2.25
N SER A 22 13.06 -6.71 -2.86
CA SER A 22 12.24 -7.93 -2.82
C SER A 22 12.85 -9.04 -3.70
N LYS A 23 13.48 -10.02 -3.06
CA LYS A 23 14.15 -11.16 -3.72
C LYS A 23 13.20 -12.19 -4.34
N SER A 24 11.88 -12.04 -4.23
CA SER A 24 10.90 -13.06 -4.65
C SER A 24 9.74 -12.48 -5.46
N TYR A 25 9.46 -13.10 -6.61
CA TYR A 25 8.34 -12.78 -7.51
C TYR A 25 6.99 -12.65 -6.78
N TYR A 26 6.72 -13.54 -5.82
CA TYR A 26 5.47 -13.53 -5.07
C TYR A 26 5.38 -12.34 -4.10
N LEU A 27 6.49 -11.92 -3.50
CA LEU A 27 6.52 -10.76 -2.59
C LEU A 27 6.23 -9.46 -3.36
N ILE A 28 6.77 -9.31 -4.57
CA ILE A 28 6.50 -8.14 -5.42
C ILE A 28 5.00 -8.04 -5.74
N LYS A 29 4.38 -9.15 -6.13
CA LYS A 29 2.93 -9.18 -6.41
C LYS A 29 2.07 -8.93 -5.17
N LEU A 30 2.44 -9.51 -4.03
CA LEU A 30 1.74 -9.26 -2.77
C LEU A 30 1.84 -7.79 -2.39
N ARG A 31 3.01 -7.17 -2.50
CA ARG A 31 3.18 -5.72 -2.26
C ARG A 31 2.31 -4.87 -3.16
N ALA A 32 2.31 -5.13 -4.46
CA ALA A 32 1.46 -4.40 -5.40
C ALA A 32 -0.04 -4.51 -5.01
N LEU A 33 -0.48 -5.71 -4.67
CA LEU A 33 -1.86 -5.98 -4.27
C LEU A 33 -2.23 -5.29 -2.95
N LEU A 34 -1.33 -5.31 -1.96
CA LEU A 34 -1.53 -4.66 -0.67
C LEU A 34 -1.50 -3.14 -0.78
N ASN A 35 -0.58 -2.56 -1.55
CA ASN A 35 -0.51 -1.11 -1.79
C ASN A 35 -1.80 -0.56 -2.40
N LEU A 36 -2.38 -1.29 -3.37
CA LEU A 36 -3.67 -0.91 -3.95
C LEU A 36 -4.80 -0.92 -2.92
N LYS A 37 -4.81 -1.87 -1.99
CA LYS A 37 -5.87 -2.02 -0.99
C LYS A 37 -5.68 -1.09 0.22
N PHE A 38 -4.44 -0.73 0.51
CA PHE A 38 -4.08 0.24 1.56
C PHE A 38 -3.92 1.67 1.03
N ARG A 39 -4.32 1.94 -0.23
CA ARG A 39 -4.29 3.29 -0.83
C ARG A 39 -5.01 4.35 0.02
N TYR A 40 -5.99 3.96 0.84
CA TYR A 40 -6.63 4.85 1.82
C TYR A 40 -6.54 4.28 3.24
N ALA A 41 -5.40 3.66 3.59
CA ALA A 41 -5.21 3.00 4.87
C ALA A 41 -5.48 3.96 6.03
N SER A 42 -6.43 3.55 6.88
CA SER A 42 -6.59 4.07 8.23
C SER A 42 -6.10 3.00 9.21
N GLU A 43 -5.80 3.37 10.45
CA GLU A 43 -5.38 2.40 11.49
C GLU A 43 -6.37 1.25 11.72
N LYS A 44 -7.64 1.44 11.32
CA LYS A 44 -8.70 0.43 11.43
C LYS A 44 -8.89 -0.40 10.15
N ALA A 45 -8.19 -0.08 9.07
CA ALA A 45 -8.35 -0.77 7.80
C ALA A 45 -7.64 -2.13 7.84
N THR A 46 -8.41 -3.20 7.64
CA THR A 46 -7.91 -4.55 7.46
C THR A 46 -8.18 -4.99 6.03
N TYR A 47 -7.25 -5.76 5.47
CA TYR A 47 -7.47 -6.40 4.18
C TYR A 47 -7.79 -7.87 4.39
N ASN A 48 -8.96 -8.31 3.94
CA ASN A 48 -9.52 -9.62 4.28
C ASN A 48 -9.71 -10.53 3.05
N PRO A 49 -8.68 -10.83 2.25
CA PRO A 49 -8.80 -11.71 1.09
C PRO A 49 -9.01 -13.17 1.50
N SER A 50 -9.68 -13.93 0.62
CA SER A 50 -9.63 -15.39 0.69
C SER A 50 -8.29 -15.91 0.18
N LEU A 51 -7.91 -17.12 0.63
CA LEU A 51 -6.70 -17.81 0.19
C LEU A 51 -6.76 -18.06 -1.31
N ASN A 52 -7.91 -18.51 -1.83
CA ASN A 52 -8.10 -18.73 -3.25
C ASN A 52 -7.90 -17.45 -4.08
N TYR A 53 -8.42 -16.32 -3.60
CA TYR A 53 -8.21 -15.03 -4.25
C TYR A 53 -6.72 -14.66 -4.31
N LEU A 54 -5.98 -14.86 -3.21
CA LEU A 54 -4.54 -14.60 -3.18
C LEU A 54 -3.78 -15.51 -4.16
N ILE A 55 -4.09 -16.81 -4.17
CA ILE A 55 -3.47 -17.79 -5.08
C ILE A 55 -3.64 -17.34 -6.53
N GLU A 56 -4.86 -16.98 -6.93
CA GLU A 56 -5.16 -16.54 -8.29
C GLU A 56 -4.41 -15.24 -8.62
N LYS A 57 -4.51 -14.22 -7.77
CA LYS A 57 -3.93 -12.90 -8.05
C LYS A 57 -2.41 -12.89 -8.09
N ILE A 58 -1.76 -13.68 -7.24
CA ILE A 58 -0.29 -13.76 -7.26
C ILE A 58 0.22 -14.86 -8.21
N ASN A 59 -0.70 -15.62 -8.82
CA ASN A 59 -0.41 -16.81 -9.62
C ASN A 59 0.48 -17.80 -8.82
N PHE A 60 0.07 -18.09 -7.59
CA PHE A 60 0.83 -18.95 -6.69
C PHE A 60 0.73 -20.41 -7.14
N ASN A 61 1.88 -21.10 -7.22
CA ASN A 61 1.86 -22.53 -7.49
C ASN A 61 1.31 -23.29 -6.28
N GLU A 62 0.04 -23.68 -6.37
CA GLU A 62 -0.68 -24.36 -5.31
C GLU A 62 -0.13 -25.77 -5.05
N HIS A 63 0.07 -26.08 -3.77
CA HIS A 63 0.37 -27.45 -3.36
C HIS A 63 -0.89 -28.32 -3.40
N LYS A 64 -0.73 -29.63 -3.61
CA LYS A 64 -1.83 -30.62 -3.53
C LYS A 64 -2.63 -30.52 -2.22
N GLU A 65 -2.00 -30.03 -1.16
CA GLU A 65 -2.64 -29.80 0.15
C GLU A 65 -2.82 -28.30 0.42
N LYS A 66 -4.08 -27.84 0.50
CA LYS A 66 -4.45 -26.44 0.84
C LYS A 66 -3.79 -25.94 2.12
N ARG A 67 -3.59 -26.82 3.12
CA ARG A 67 -2.92 -26.47 4.38
C ARG A 67 -1.48 -25.97 4.16
N ILE A 68 -0.74 -26.63 3.27
CA ILE A 68 0.64 -26.26 2.95
C ILE A 68 0.65 -24.94 2.18
N THR A 69 -0.26 -24.77 1.21
CA THR A 69 -0.42 -23.51 0.48
C THR A 69 -0.73 -22.34 1.42
N LEU A 70 -1.65 -22.53 2.35
CA LEU A 70 -1.99 -21.54 3.39
C LEU A 70 -0.78 -21.17 4.25
N GLN A 71 -0.01 -22.16 4.71
CA GLN A 71 1.21 -21.91 5.51
C GLN A 71 2.25 -21.12 4.72
N LYS A 72 2.48 -21.45 3.44
CA LYS A 72 3.44 -20.74 2.60
C LYS A 72 3.04 -19.29 2.35
N ILE A 73 1.78 -19.04 2.01
CA ILE A 73 1.28 -17.68 1.79
C ILE A 73 1.33 -16.88 3.09
N THR A 74 0.95 -17.47 4.23
CA THR A 74 1.02 -16.81 5.54
C THR A 74 2.46 -16.39 5.85
N LYS A 75 3.44 -17.28 5.67
CA LYS A 75 4.87 -16.96 5.87
C LYS A 75 5.35 -15.84 4.96
N LEU A 76 4.88 -15.80 3.71
CA LEU A 76 5.23 -14.71 2.79
C LEU A 76 4.68 -13.37 3.26
N LEU A 77 3.45 -13.34 3.77
CA LEU A 77 2.84 -12.14 4.33
C LEU A 77 3.56 -11.70 5.62
N GLU A 78 3.81 -12.63 6.55
CA GLU A 78 4.50 -12.31 7.82
C GLU A 78 5.95 -11.85 7.62
N ALA A 79 6.59 -12.22 6.52
CA ALA A 79 7.94 -11.74 6.17
C ALA A 79 7.95 -10.29 5.66
N MET A 80 6.78 -9.68 5.41
CA MET A 80 6.69 -8.33 4.88
C MET A 80 6.70 -7.28 6.01
N PRO A 81 7.63 -6.30 6.00
CA PRO A 81 7.66 -5.23 7.01
C PRO A 81 6.40 -4.33 6.98
N GLU A 82 5.67 -4.33 5.88
CA GLU A 82 4.41 -3.61 5.71
C GLU A 82 3.26 -4.23 6.52
N ILE A 83 3.42 -5.45 7.04
CA ILE A 83 2.37 -6.21 7.72
C ILE A 83 2.74 -6.36 9.19
N SER A 84 1.79 -6.04 10.08
CA SER A 84 1.97 -6.23 11.53
C SER A 84 1.54 -7.62 12.00
N LYS A 85 0.41 -8.12 11.50
CA LYS A 85 -0.11 -9.45 11.84
C LYS A 85 -1.07 -9.96 10.78
N VAL A 86 -1.21 -11.28 10.73
CA VAL A 86 -2.18 -11.98 9.87
C VAL A 86 -3.02 -12.91 10.72
N GLU A 87 -4.33 -12.70 10.75
CA GLU A 87 -5.26 -13.59 11.46
C GLU A 87 -6.00 -14.46 10.46
N ILE A 88 -5.94 -15.78 10.64
CA ILE A 88 -6.46 -16.73 9.66
C ILE A 88 -7.76 -17.36 10.15
N LYS A 89 -8.85 -17.17 9.41
CA LYS A 89 -10.13 -17.86 9.60
C LYS A 89 -10.28 -18.95 8.56
N LYS A 90 -10.01 -20.19 8.95
CA LYS A 90 -10.07 -21.36 8.05
C LYS A 90 -11.53 -21.75 7.78
N LYS A 91 -11.84 -22.05 6.53
CA LYS A 91 -13.11 -22.62 6.08
C LYS A 91 -12.93 -24.11 5.83
N TYR A 92 -13.71 -24.92 6.54
CA TYR A 92 -13.65 -26.37 6.46
C TYR A 92 -14.87 -26.93 5.73
N GLU A 93 -14.66 -28.03 5.01
CA GLU A 93 -15.71 -28.89 4.49
C GLU A 93 -15.40 -30.31 4.99
N GLY A 94 -16.21 -30.78 5.95
CA GLY A 94 -15.89 -31.96 6.74
C GLY A 94 -14.56 -31.80 7.49
N ARG A 95 -13.59 -32.67 7.20
CA ARG A 95 -12.24 -32.65 7.82
C ARG A 95 -11.19 -31.88 7.00
N LYS A 96 -11.53 -31.40 5.80
CA LYS A 96 -10.59 -30.75 4.88
C LYS A 96 -10.73 -29.23 4.91
N ILE A 97 -9.61 -28.52 4.79
CA ILE A 97 -9.59 -27.07 4.58
C ILE A 97 -9.85 -26.82 3.09
N VAL A 98 -10.90 -26.06 2.79
CA VAL A 98 -11.27 -25.70 1.41
C VAL A 98 -10.83 -24.29 1.06
N ASP A 99 -10.86 -23.38 2.04
CA ASP A 99 -10.43 -21.99 1.89
C ASP A 99 -10.02 -21.41 3.25
N ALA A 100 -9.50 -20.20 3.27
CA ALA A 100 -9.32 -19.42 4.48
C ALA A 100 -9.44 -17.92 4.18
N ILE A 101 -10.00 -17.16 5.11
CA ILE A 101 -9.96 -15.69 5.08
C ILE A 101 -8.74 -15.26 5.88
N LEU A 102 -7.85 -14.49 5.24
CA LEU A 102 -6.66 -13.92 5.87
C LEU A 102 -6.97 -12.47 6.23
N ASN A 103 -7.11 -12.13 7.50
CA ASN A 103 -7.25 -10.74 7.94
C ASN A 103 -5.85 -10.16 8.13
N ILE A 104 -5.43 -9.35 7.18
CA ILE A 104 -4.09 -8.76 7.10
C ILE A 104 -4.15 -7.36 7.70
N TYR A 105 -3.35 -7.14 8.73
CA TYR A 105 -3.24 -5.87 9.43
C TYR A 105 -1.96 -5.16 9.01
N PRO A 106 -2.03 -3.92 8.52
CA PRO A 106 -0.85 -3.16 8.13
C PRO A 106 -0.01 -2.76 9.35
N SER A 107 1.28 -2.54 9.16
CA SER A 107 2.16 -1.99 10.20
C SER A 107 1.93 -0.49 10.37
N LYS A 108 2.17 0.03 11.59
CA LYS A 108 2.03 1.47 11.88
C LYS A 108 2.93 2.32 10.98
N GLN A 109 4.16 1.86 10.75
CA GLN A 109 5.11 2.55 9.88
C GLN A 109 4.58 2.64 8.45
N PHE A 110 4.05 1.54 7.92
CA PHE A 110 3.44 1.53 6.58
C PHE A 110 2.22 2.45 6.49
N ILE A 111 1.36 2.49 7.52
CA ILE A 111 0.23 3.44 7.58
C ILE A 111 0.73 4.89 7.52
N SER A 112 1.75 5.26 8.32
CA SER A 112 2.31 6.62 8.32
C SER A 112 2.79 7.02 6.92
N THR A 113 3.59 6.16 6.30
CA THR A 113 4.11 6.39 4.94
C THR A 113 2.97 6.52 3.93
N MET A 114 1.92 5.70 4.03
CA MET A 114 0.76 5.81 3.13
C MET A 114 -0.05 7.08 3.35
N ILE A 115 -0.19 7.55 4.59
CA ILE A 115 -0.87 8.82 4.90
C ILE A 115 -0.07 10.00 4.31
N GLU A 116 1.24 10.03 4.53
CA GLU A 116 2.14 11.04 3.97
C GLU A 116 2.08 11.06 2.43
N ASN A 117 2.19 9.88 1.80
CA ASN A 117 2.09 9.74 0.35
C ASN A 117 0.74 10.21 -0.20
N ASN A 118 -0.36 9.94 0.50
CA ASN A 118 -1.69 10.40 0.12
C ASN A 118 -1.84 11.92 0.24
N GLN A 119 -1.27 12.52 1.28
CA GLN A 119 -1.25 13.98 1.44
C GLN A 119 -0.47 14.63 0.28
N LEU A 120 0.72 14.11 -0.04
CA LEU A 120 1.54 14.57 -1.15
C LEU A 120 0.86 14.37 -2.52
N THR A 121 0.13 13.27 -2.70
CA THR A 121 -0.60 12.98 -3.95
C THR A 121 -1.74 13.97 -4.15
N LYS A 122 -2.60 14.17 -3.13
CA LYS A 122 -3.68 15.18 -3.18
C LYS A 122 -3.13 16.59 -3.41
N ARG A 123 -1.99 16.88 -2.79
CA ARG A 123 -1.28 18.15 -2.95
C ARG A 123 -0.79 18.36 -4.37
N THR A 124 -0.30 17.31 -5.03
CA THR A 124 0.13 17.33 -6.43
C THR A 124 -1.07 17.46 -7.38
N GLU A 125 -2.18 16.78 -7.11
CA GLU A 125 -3.42 16.88 -7.91
C GLU A 125 -4.03 18.29 -7.89
N LYS A 126 -3.89 18.99 -6.76
CA LYS A 126 -4.35 20.38 -6.61
C LYS A 126 -3.35 21.40 -7.15
N ALA A 127 -2.14 20.99 -7.52
CA ALA A 127 -1.13 21.90 -8.02
C ALA A 127 -1.57 22.49 -9.36
N PHE A 128 -1.27 23.76 -9.56
CA PHE A 128 -1.61 24.49 -10.78
C PHE A 128 -0.44 25.38 -11.20
N ILE A 129 -0.41 25.78 -12.47
CA ILE A 129 0.63 26.66 -12.99
C ILE A 129 0.13 28.10 -12.87
N ALA A 130 0.92 28.95 -12.23
CA ALA A 130 0.70 30.39 -12.18
C ALA A 130 2.03 31.14 -12.26
N ASP A 131 2.08 32.20 -13.06
CA ASP A 131 3.29 33.03 -13.26
C ASP A 131 4.52 32.18 -13.67
N GLU A 132 4.35 31.29 -14.66
CA GLU A 132 5.39 30.35 -15.15
C GLU A 132 5.96 29.39 -14.09
N SER A 133 5.35 29.34 -12.89
CA SER A 133 5.78 28.50 -11.77
C SER A 133 4.68 27.54 -11.33
N VAL A 134 5.05 26.33 -10.92
CA VAL A 134 4.11 25.38 -10.34
C VAL A 134 3.81 25.79 -8.89
N LYS A 135 2.54 26.05 -8.58
CA LYS A 135 2.06 26.34 -7.23
C LYS A 135 1.49 25.08 -6.61
N VAL A 136 1.88 24.82 -5.37
CA VAL A 136 1.53 23.61 -4.62
C VAL A 136 1.01 24.01 -3.24
N GLU A 137 -0.02 23.35 -2.73
CA GLU A 137 -0.66 23.69 -1.44
C GLU A 137 0.38 23.65 -0.29
N PRO A 138 0.63 24.75 0.46
CA PRO A 138 1.60 24.76 1.56
C PRO A 138 1.25 23.78 2.69
N MET A 139 2.24 23.17 3.33
CA MET A 139 2.06 22.31 4.51
C MET A 139 2.73 22.89 5.76
N ALA A 140 2.09 22.73 6.93
CA ALA A 140 2.52 23.39 8.16
C ALA A 140 3.95 23.01 8.61
N PHE A 141 4.38 21.77 8.35
CA PHE A 141 5.73 21.30 8.71
C PHE A 141 6.84 21.88 7.82
N GLU A 142 6.50 22.52 6.69
CA GLU A 142 7.47 23.14 5.77
C GLU A 142 7.94 24.52 6.23
N TYR A 143 7.36 25.04 7.32
CA TYR A 143 7.61 26.38 7.81
C TYR A 143 7.97 26.36 9.29
N ASP A 144 9.02 27.10 9.64
CA ASP A 144 9.46 27.26 11.04
C ASP A 144 8.48 28.07 11.90
N SER A 145 7.51 28.75 11.28
CA SER A 145 6.51 29.58 11.95
C SER A 145 5.12 29.38 11.37
N SER A 146 4.15 29.20 12.27
CA SER A 146 2.72 29.12 11.95
C SER A 146 2.23 30.36 11.17
N ALA A 147 2.74 31.56 11.51
CA ALA A 147 2.37 32.79 10.82
C ALA A 147 2.79 32.78 9.34
N THR A 148 4.00 32.29 9.05
CA THR A 148 4.51 32.17 7.68
C THR A 148 3.69 31.15 6.89
N PHE A 149 3.39 30.00 7.48
CA PHE A 149 2.52 28.99 6.88
C PHE A 149 1.14 29.56 6.51
N HIS A 150 0.48 30.27 7.44
CA HIS A 150 -0.84 30.84 7.18
C HIS A 150 -0.81 31.91 6.08
N ARG A 151 0.25 32.72 6.01
CA ARG A 151 0.43 33.71 4.94
C ARG A 151 0.56 33.05 3.57
N GLU A 152 1.46 32.08 3.44
CA GLU A 152 1.68 31.37 2.17
C GLU A 152 0.45 30.55 1.75
N LYS A 153 -0.26 29.93 2.71
CA LYS A 153 -1.52 29.23 2.44
C LYS A 153 -2.61 30.18 1.93
N THR A 154 -2.69 31.38 2.48
CA THR A 154 -3.63 32.41 2.01
C THR A 154 -3.27 32.87 0.59
N ALA A 155 -1.98 33.12 0.33
CA ALA A 155 -1.51 33.47 -1.01
C ALA A 155 -1.80 32.37 -2.06
N TYR A 156 -1.61 31.10 -1.69
CA TYR A 156 -1.98 29.96 -2.53
C TYR A 156 -3.48 29.94 -2.86
N ASN A 157 -4.34 30.15 -1.86
CA ASN A 157 -5.80 30.15 -2.05
C ASN A 157 -6.29 31.33 -2.90
N ILE A 158 -5.63 32.49 -2.85
CA ILE A 158 -5.97 33.66 -3.67
C ILE A 158 -5.60 33.42 -5.15
N LYS A 159 -4.51 32.69 -5.40
CA LYS A 159 -4.03 32.40 -6.77
C LYS A 159 -4.76 31.25 -7.46
N LYS A 160 -5.46 30.40 -6.69
CA LYS A 160 -6.20 29.24 -7.17
C LYS A 160 -7.56 29.66 -7.74
#